data_AF-A0A5C7EIF2-F1
#
_entry.id   AF-A0A5C7EIF2-F1
#
_cell.length_a   1.000
_cell.length_b   1.000
_cell.length_c   1.000
_cell.angle_alpha   90.00
_cell.angle_beta   90.00
_cell.angle_gamma   90.00
#
_symmetry.space_group_name_H-M   'P 1'
#
loop_
_entity.id
_entity.type
_entity.pdbx_description
1 polymer ?
#
loop_
_entity_poly.entity_id
_entity_poly.type
_entity_poly.pdbx_seq_one_letter_code
_entity_poly.pdbx_strand_id
1 'polypeptide(L)' 'MGVLFDMAAFFRWLKEASGSELAERHEILIAFIQKARTENAREEAQYLLRKIEEEMLARMMK' A
#
# COMPACT_ATOMS: atom_id res chain seq x y z
N MET A 1 5.27 -0.36 -18.95
CA MET A 1 4.95 -0.01 -17.55
C MET A 1 5.22 -1.26 -16.73
N GLY A 2 6.27 -1.23 -15.91
CA GLY A 2 6.82 -2.40 -15.24
C GLY A 2 5.87 -2.93 -14.17
N VAL A 3 5.50 -4.21 -14.27
CA VAL A 3 4.64 -4.88 -13.30
C VAL A 3 5.54 -5.36 -12.15
N LEU A 4 5.94 -4.46 -11.24
CA LEU A 4 6.62 -4.87 -9.99
C LEU A 4 5.63 -5.48 -8.98
N PHE A 5 4.32 -5.22 -9.16
CA PHE A 5 3.26 -5.71 -8.29
C PHE A 5 2.08 -6.25 -9.10
N ASP A 6 1.64 -7.46 -8.78
CA ASP A 6 0.33 -7.94 -9.21
C ASP A 6 -0.75 -7.13 -8.48
N MET A 7 -1.29 -6.14 -9.19
CA MET A 7 -2.34 -5.25 -8.65
C MET A 7 -3.60 -6.02 -8.25
N ALA A 8 -3.95 -7.12 -8.93
CA ALA A 8 -5.12 -7.91 -8.58
C ALA A 8 -4.90 -8.65 -7.26
N ALA A 9 -3.69 -9.19 -7.05
CA ALA A 9 -3.30 -9.77 -5.77
C ALA A 9 -3.31 -8.72 -4.65
N PHE A 10 -2.80 -7.51 -4.91
CA PHE A 10 -2.82 -6.41 -3.94
C PHE A 10 -4.25 -6.05 -3.51
N PHE A 11 -5.17 -5.82 -4.44
CA PHE A 11 -6.54 -5.45 -4.09
C PHE A 11 -7.32 -6.59 -3.42
N ARG A 12 -7.00 -7.85 -3.73
CA ARG A 12 -7.55 -9.00 -3.00
C ARG A 12 -7.08 -9.00 -1.55
N TRP A 13 -5.77 -8.91 -1.34
CA TRP A 13 -5.18 -8.80 -0.01
C TRP A 13 -5.73 -7.60 0.75
N LEU A 14 -5.85 -6.42 0.13
CA LEU A 14 -6.34 -5.21 0.79
C LEU A 14 -7.75 -5.38 1.38
N LYS A 15 -8.62 -6.12 0.68
CA LYS A 15 -9.98 -6.43 1.16
C LYS A 15 -10.01 -7.43 2.31
N GLU A 16 -9.08 -8.39 2.31
CA GLU A 16 -9.04 -9.50 3.26
C GLU A 16 -8.16 -9.20 4.48
N ALA A 17 -7.21 -8.28 4.36
CA ALA A 17 -6.25 -7.93 5.39
C ALA A 17 -6.93 -7.44 6.67
N SER A 18 -6.39 -7.83 7.81
CA SER A 18 -6.76 -7.31 9.13
C SER A 18 -6.23 -5.88 9.35
N GLY A 19 -6.75 -5.20 10.37
CA GLY A 19 -6.27 -3.85 10.72
C GLY A 19 -4.77 -3.81 11.06
N SER A 20 -4.25 -4.85 11.73
CA SER A 20 -2.83 -4.98 12.03
C SER A 20 -1.98 -5.17 10.78
N GLU A 21 -2.43 -5.97 9.82
CA GLU A 21 -1.71 -6.18 8.55
C GLU A 21 -1.68 -4.92 7.68
N LEU A 22 -2.77 -4.13 7.71
CA LEU A 22 -2.82 -2.83 7.05
C LEU A 22 -1.81 -1.85 7.67
N ALA A 23 -1.75 -1.79 9.00
CA ALA A 23 -0.80 -0.93 9.72
C ALA A 23 0.66 -1.35 9.47
N GLU A 24 0.98 -2.65 9.53
CA GLU A 24 2.32 -3.14 9.23
C GLU A 24 2.74 -2.80 7.79
N ARG A 25 1.85 -3.02 6.81
CA ARG A 25 2.16 -2.72 5.41
C ARG A 25 2.30 -1.23 5.16
N HIS A 26 1.53 -0.39 5.86
CA HIS A 26 1.65 1.07 5.84
C HIS A 26 3.05 1.51 6.27
N GLU A 27 3.55 1.01 7.40
CA GLU A 27 4.90 1.32 7.88
C GLU A 27 5.99 0.85 6.91
N ILE A 28 5.85 -0.35 6.35
CA ILE A 28 6.78 -0.89 5.35
C ILE A 28 6.84 0.01 4.11
N LEU A 29 5.70 0.46 3.60
CA LEU A 29 5.64 1.32 2.42
C LEU A 29 6.22 2.71 2.70
N ILE A 30 5.97 3.29 3.87
CA ILE A 30 6.62 4.55 4.29
C ILE A 30 8.14 4.40 4.30
N ALA A 31 8.65 3.34 4.94
CA ALA A 31 10.09 3.09 5.00
C ALA A 31 10.70 2.86 3.61
N PHE A 32 9.97 2.18 2.72
CA PHE A 32 10.38 1.97 1.34
C PHE A 32 10.45 3.28 0.56
N ILE A 33 9.41 4.13 0.63
CA ILE A 33 9.33 5.43 -0.06
C ILE A 33 10.52 6.33 0.31
N GLN A 34 10.89 6.35 1.59
CA GLN A 34 12.04 7.12 2.10
C GLN A 34 13.37 6.64 1.51
N LYS A 35 13.50 5.33 1.23
CA LYS A 35 14.72 4.70 0.72
C LYS A 35 14.73 4.51 -0.79
N ALA A 36 13.59 4.70 -1.46
CA ALA A 36 13.43 4.50 -2.89
C ALA A 36 14.36 5.47 -3.67
N ARG A 37 15.19 4.89 -4.54
CA ARG A 37 16.17 5.62 -5.36
C ARG A 37 15.64 6.04 -6.73
N THR A 38 14.54 5.44 -7.17
CA THR A 38 13.91 5.74 -8.45
C THR A 38 12.55 6.39 -8.22
N GLU A 39 12.24 7.38 -9.05
CA GLU A 39 10.97 8.11 -9.02
C GLU A 39 9.80 7.15 -9.27
N ASN A 40 9.90 6.29 -10.29
CA ASN A 40 8.85 5.31 -10.59
C ASN A 40 8.54 4.38 -9.40
N ALA A 41 9.56 3.87 -8.69
CA ALA A 41 9.32 3.01 -7.53
C ALA A 41 8.69 3.79 -6.37
N ARG A 42 9.06 5.07 -6.21
CA ARG A 42 8.46 5.95 -5.21
C ARG A 42 6.98 6.22 -5.53
N GLU A 43 6.66 6.54 -6.77
CA GLU A 43 5.28 6.79 -7.22
C GLU A 43 4.40 5.55 -7.05
N GLU A 44 4.88 4.37 -7.47
CA GLU A 44 4.16 3.11 -7.28
C GLU A 44 3.90 2.84 -5.79
N ALA A 45 4.92 2.99 -4.94
CA ALA A 45 4.76 2.79 -3.50
C ALA A 45 3.81 3.81 -2.85
N GLN A 46 3.85 5.08 -3.28
CA GLN A 46 2.93 6.12 -2.82
C GLN A 46 1.48 5.81 -3.22
N TYR A 47 1.27 5.28 -4.43
CA TYR A 47 -0.05 4.84 -4.87
C TYR A 47 -0.59 3.72 -3.98
N LEU A 48 0.22 2.70 -3.70
CA LEU A 48 -0.18 1.59 -2.83
C LEU A 48 -0.45 2.05 -1.39
N LEU A 49 0.39 2.94 -0.86
CA LEU A 49 0.23 3.53 0.47
C LEU A 49 -1.12 4.24 0.58
N ARG A 50 -1.46 5.08 -0.39
CA ARG A 50 -2.73 5.80 -0.44
C ARG A 50 -3.93 4.84 -0.44
N LYS A 51 -3.85 3.71 -1.14
CA LYS A 51 -4.93 2.70 -1.14
C LYS A 51 -5.11 2.02 0.21
N ILE A 52 -4.03 1.79 0.94
CA ILE A 52 -4.11 1.26 2.31
C ILE A 52 -4.75 2.30 3.24
N GLU A 53 -4.34 3.56 3.15
CA GLU A 53 -4.92 4.64 3.97
C GLU A 53 -6.41 4.86 3.70
N GLU A 54 -6.82 4.83 2.43
CA GLU A 54 -8.24 4.89 2.03
C GLU A 54 -9.05 3.74 2.67
N GLU A 55 -8.52 2.51 2.65
CA GLU A 55 -9.18 1.34 3.26
C GLU A 55 -9.23 1.44 4.80
N MET A 56 -8.15 1.87 5.44
CA MET A 56 -8.11 2.07 6.90
C MET A 56 -9.16 3.11 7.34
N LEU A 57 -9.26 4.24 6.63
CA LEU A 57 -10.27 5.27 6.90
C LEU A 57 -11.69 4.74 6.68
N ALA A 58 -11.92 4.02 5.58
CA ALA A 58 -13.23 3.44 5.28
C ALA A 58 -13.71 2.46 6.38
N ARG A 59 -12.78 1.75 7.03
CA ARG A 59 -13.08 0.84 8.13
C ARG A 59 -13.32 1.55 9.46
N MET A 60 -12.65 2.69 9.71
CA MET A 60 -12.91 3.50 10.91
C MET A 60 -14.25 4.23 10.87
N MET A 61 -14.77 4.51 9.68
CA MET A 61 -16.07 5.16 9.48
C MET A 61 -17.26 4.18 9.50
N LYS A 62 -17.02 2.87 9.62
CA LYS A 62 -18.06 1.85 9.80
C LYS A 62 -18.29 1.58 11.29
#